data_AF-A0A1F4PBC7-F1
#
_entry.id   AF-A0A1F4PBC7-F1
#
_cell.length_a   1.000
_cell.length_b   1.000
_cell.length_c   1.000
_cell.angle_alpha   90.00
_cell.angle_beta   90.00
_cell.angle_gamma   90.00
#
_symmetry.space_group_name_H-M   'P 1'
#
loop_
_entity.id
_entity.type
_entity.pdbx_description
1 polymer ?
#
loop_
_entity_poly.entity_id
_entity_poly.type
_entity_poly.pdbx_seq_one_letter_code
_entity_poly.pdbx_strand_id
1 'polypeptide(L)'
;MKTTLDLPDELVREMKLRAVMQGRTLRDLTADFLRQGLGMAQAKPTPTVPPDSMVCINANGLPVIRSGNNAPAAHMSLDELLALEQQALTREDMQRVGLPV
;
A
#
# COMPACT_ATOMS: atom_id res chain seq x y z
N MET A 1 -2.45 15.76 -31.09
CA MET A 1 -3.11 16.96 -31.64
C MET A 1 -3.26 17.99 -30.52
N LYS A 2 -3.31 19.30 -30.83
CA LYS A 2 -3.56 20.34 -29.83
C LYS A 2 -5.06 20.57 -29.75
N THR A 3 -5.62 20.46 -28.55
CA THR A 3 -7.04 20.67 -28.27
C THR A 3 -7.18 21.72 -27.18
N THR A 4 -8.24 22.51 -27.27
CA THR A 4 -8.61 23.48 -26.22
C THR A 4 -9.85 22.92 -25.53
N LEU A 5 -9.82 22.86 -24.19
CA LEU A 5 -10.92 22.36 -23.36
C LEU A 5 -11.17 23.41 -22.28
N ASP A 6 -12.43 23.81 -22.10
CA ASP A 6 -12.83 24.67 -21.00
C ASP A 6 -13.01 23.81 -19.75
N LEU A 7 -12.22 24.11 -18.72
CA LEU A 7 -12.22 23.40 -17.44
C LEU A 7 -12.47 24.39 -16.30
N PRO A 8 -13.27 24.03 -15.29
CA PRO A 8 -13.39 24.81 -14.06
C PRO A 8 -12.02 25.13 -13.44
N ASP A 9 -11.84 26.37 -12.97
CA ASP A 9 -10.57 26.84 -12.40
C ASP A 9 -10.07 25.97 -11.24
N GLU A 10 -10.99 25.46 -10.42
CA GLU A 10 -10.69 24.55 -9.32
C GLU A 10 -10.04 23.25 -9.81
N LEU A 11 -10.51 22.68 -10.91
CA LEU A 11 -9.95 21.45 -11.47
C LEU A 11 -8.56 21.72 -12.05
N VAL A 12 -8.39 22.84 -12.75
CA VAL A 12 -7.08 23.24 -13.29
C VAL A 12 -6.06 23.43 -12.16
N ARG A 13 -6.48 24.03 -11.04
CA ARG A 13 -5.64 24.23 -9.86
C ARG A 13 -5.20 22.89 -9.26
N GLU A 14 -6.13 21.97 -9.03
CA GLU A 14 -5.83 20.65 -8.48
C GLU A 14 -4.92 19.84 -9.41
N MET A 15 -5.16 19.88 -10.72
CA MET A 15 -4.32 19.20 -11.70
C MET A 15 -2.88 19.76 -11.69
N LYS A 16 -2.71 21.08 -11.58
CA LYS A 16 -1.40 21.72 -11.46
C LYS A 16 -0.68 21.30 -10.17
N LEU A 17 -1.39 21.31 -9.04
CA LEU A 17 -0.83 20.90 -7.75
C LEU A 17 -0.33 19.45 -7.81
N ARG A 18 -1.17 18.54 -8.33
CA ARG A 18 -0.81 17.13 -8.46
C ARG A 18 0.35 16.90 -9.45
N ALA A 19 0.43 17.68 -10.52
CA ALA A 19 1.55 17.65 -11.46
C ALA A 19 2.87 18.02 -10.78
N VAL A 20 2.87 19.09 -9.96
CA VAL A 20 4.04 19.50 -9.17
C VAL A 20 4.44 18.42 -8.17
N MET A 21 3.49 17.89 -7.39
CA MET A 21 3.76 16.87 -6.37
C MET A 21 4.36 15.57 -6.95
N GLN A 22 3.97 15.21 -8.18
CA GLN A 22 4.47 14.01 -8.85
C GLN A 22 5.72 14.27 -9.71
N GLY A 23 6.18 15.52 -9.83
CA GLY A 23 7.27 15.89 -10.74
C GLY A 23 6.96 15.64 -12.21
N ARG A 24 5.68 15.76 -12.62
CA ARG A 24 5.20 15.46 -13.97
C ARG A 24 4.69 16.72 -14.65
N THR A 25 4.65 16.71 -15.99
CA THR A 25 4.01 17.81 -16.72
C THR A 25 2.49 17.75 -16.61
N LEU A 26 1.83 18.91 -16.62
CA LEU A 26 0.36 18.99 -16.62
C LEU A 26 -0.24 18.25 -17.83
N ARG A 27 0.44 18.29 -18.98
CA ARG A 27 0.04 17.61 -20.22
C ARG A 27 -0.03 16.10 -20.02
N ASP A 28 1.03 15.50 -19.46
CA ASP A 28 1.10 14.04 -19.28
C ASP A 28 0.06 13.56 -18.27
N LEU A 29 -0.10 14.31 -17.17
CA LEU A 29 -1.10 14.03 -16.16
C LEU A 29 -2.54 14.14 -16.71
N THR A 30 -2.81 15.14 -17.54
CA THR A 30 -4.10 15.29 -18.23
C THR A 30 -4.36 14.13 -19.19
N ALA A 31 -3.36 13.73 -19.97
CA ALA A 31 -3.48 12.62 -20.91
C ALA A 31 -3.78 11.30 -20.18
N ASP A 32 -3.15 11.05 -19.04
CA ASP A 32 -3.41 9.86 -18.23
C ASP A 32 -4.81 9.85 -17.63
N PHE A 33 -5.29 10.97 -17.11
CA PHE A 33 -6.66 11.07 -16.60
C PHE A 33 -7.70 10.86 -17.70
N LEU A 34 -7.46 11.41 -18.89
CA LEU A 34 -8.33 11.15 -20.04
C LEU A 34 -8.33 9.67 -20.45
N ARG A 35 -7.16 9.02 -20.49
CA ARG A 35 -7.08 7.58 -20.74
C ARG A 35 -7.81 6.76 -19.68
N GLN A 36 -7.68 7.11 -18.41
CA GLN A 36 -8.39 6.46 -17.30
C GLN A 36 -9.90 6.63 -17.43
N GLY A 37 -10.38 7.84 -17.71
CA GLY A 37 -11.80 8.12 -17.91
C GLY A 37 -12.41 7.42 -19.13
N LEU A 38 -11.61 7.20 -20.19
CA LEU A 38 -12.01 6.46 -21.39
C LEU A 38 -11.83 4.93 -21.25
N GLY A 39 -11.40 4.42 -20.10
CA GLY A 39 -11.12 2.98 -19.91
C GLY A 39 -9.93 2.47 -20.73
N MET A 40 -9.11 3.37 -21.27
CA MET A 40 -7.91 3.06 -22.06
C MET A 40 -6.66 2.91 -21.18
N ALA A 41 -6.73 3.29 -19.91
CA ALA A 41 -5.65 3.05 -18.98
C ALA A 41 -5.55 1.56 -18.72
N GLN A 42 -4.36 1.00 -18.99
CA GLN A 42 -4.04 -0.33 -18.49
C GLN A 42 -4.21 -0.30 -16.97
N ALA A 43 -4.96 -1.26 -16.43
CA ALA A 43 -5.05 -1.45 -14.99
C ALA A 43 -3.63 -1.41 -14.44
N LYS A 44 -3.34 -0.47 -13.54
CA LYS A 44 -2.03 -0.41 -12.87
C LYS A 44 -1.81 -1.82 -12.33
N PRO A 45 -0.77 -2.55 -12.78
CA PRO A 45 -0.59 -3.92 -12.35
C PRO A 45 -0.54 -3.88 -10.83
N THR A 46 -1.44 -4.62 -10.20
CA THR A 46 -1.34 -4.91 -8.77
C THR A 46 0.08 -5.39 -8.57
N PRO A 47 0.86 -4.81 -7.63
CA PRO A 47 2.23 -5.25 -7.39
C PRO A 47 2.22 -6.77 -7.30
N THR A 48 2.92 -7.44 -8.22
CA THR A 48 2.98 -8.90 -8.23
C THR A 48 3.80 -9.28 -7.01
N VAL A 49 3.11 -9.53 -5.93
CA VAL A 49 3.67 -10.11 -4.72
C VAL A 49 4.26 -11.47 -5.12
N PRO A 50 5.55 -11.75 -4.85
CA PRO A 50 6.12 -13.06 -5.07
C PRO A 50 5.25 -14.15 -4.42
N PRO A 51 5.06 -15.33 -5.03
CA PRO A 51 4.22 -16.39 -4.45
C PRO A 51 4.60 -16.75 -3.01
N ASP A 52 5.88 -16.59 -2.66
CA ASP A 52 6.44 -16.87 -1.32
C ASP A 52 6.53 -15.64 -0.41
N SER A 53 6.02 -14.49 -0.84
CA SER A 53 6.02 -13.29 0.00
C SER A 53 4.96 -13.40 1.10
N MET A 54 5.38 -13.17 2.34
CA MET A 54 4.47 -13.08 3.49
C MET A 54 3.50 -11.88 3.38
N VAL A 55 3.83 -10.87 2.57
CA VAL A 55 3.02 -9.66 2.42
C VAL A 55 2.10 -9.82 1.23
N CYS A 56 0.78 -9.86 1.44
CA CYS A 56 -0.22 -9.94 0.37
C CYS A 56 -1.23 -8.78 0.44
N ILE A 57 -1.92 -8.50 -0.65
CA ILE A 57 -3.00 -7.50 -0.69
C ILE A 57 -4.32 -8.22 -0.41
N ASN A 58 -5.06 -7.79 0.63
CA ASN A 58 -6.37 -8.36 0.94
C ASN A 58 -7.45 -7.85 -0.03
N ALA A 59 -8.67 -8.40 0.08
CA ALA A 59 -9.80 -8.01 -0.78
C ALA A 59 -10.17 -6.51 -0.71
N ASN A 60 -9.79 -5.82 0.36
CA ASN A 60 -10.04 -4.40 0.57
C ASN A 60 -8.89 -3.53 0.04
N GLY A 61 -7.88 -4.11 -0.62
CA GLY A 61 -6.74 -3.39 -1.15
C GLY A 61 -5.67 -3.03 -0.12
N LEU A 62 -5.74 -3.57 1.10
CA LEU A 62 -4.77 -3.29 2.18
C LEU A 62 -3.67 -4.36 2.21
N PRO A 63 -2.40 -3.95 2.44
CA PRO A 63 -1.31 -4.90 2.66
C PRO A 63 -1.49 -5.61 4.02
N VAL A 64 -1.44 -6.94 4.01
CA VAL A 64 -1.50 -7.78 5.21
C VAL A 64 -0.34 -8.76 5.22
N ILE A 65 0.19 -9.04 6.40
CA ILE A 65 1.21 -10.07 6.62
C ILE A 65 0.48 -11.38 6.93
N ARG A 66 0.64 -12.40 6.09
CA ARG A 66 0.12 -13.74 6.35
C ARG A 66 1.28 -14.65 6.73
N SER A 67 1.19 -15.19 7.94
CA SER A 67 2.06 -16.29 8.37
C SER A 67 1.84 -17.50 7.46
N GLY A 68 2.91 -18.26 7.20
CA GLY A 68 2.80 -19.51 6.43
C GLY A 68 1.90 -20.54 7.13
N ASN A 69 1.32 -21.46 6.35
CA ASN A 69 0.34 -22.44 6.83
C ASN A 69 0.82 -23.35 7.98
N ASN A 70 2.14 -23.44 8.20
CA ASN A 70 2.73 -24.28 9.24
C ASN A 70 3.37 -23.44 10.37
N ALA A 71 2.95 -22.19 10.54
CA ALA A 71 3.43 -21.35 11.63
C ALA A 71 2.99 -21.95 12.97
N PRO A 72 3.85 -22.02 14.00
CA PRO A 72 3.49 -22.57 15.31
C PRO A 72 2.23 -21.94 15.90
N ALA A 73 2.05 -20.63 15.70
CA ALA A 73 0.87 -19.88 16.14
C ALA A 73 -0.46 -20.39 15.54
N ALA A 74 -0.44 -21.10 14.40
CA ALA A 74 -1.65 -21.69 13.81
C ALA A 74 -2.20 -22.88 14.62
N HIS A 75 -1.40 -23.46 15.50
CA HIS A 75 -1.74 -24.64 16.30
C HIS A 75 -1.74 -24.38 17.81
N MET A 76 -1.49 -23.15 18.24
CA MET A 76 -1.52 -22.73 19.65
C MET A 76 -2.96 -22.48 20.10
N SER A 77 -3.23 -22.81 21.36
CA SER A 77 -4.42 -22.35 22.09
C SER A 77 -4.39 -20.84 22.31
N LEU A 78 -5.54 -20.26 22.69
CA LEU A 78 -5.66 -18.83 22.98
C LEU A 78 -4.68 -18.40 24.09
N ASP A 79 -4.57 -19.18 25.16
CA ASP A 79 -3.70 -18.85 26.29
C ASP A 79 -2.22 -18.90 25.89
N GLU A 80 -1.84 -19.86 25.04
CA GLU A 80 -0.49 -19.94 24.47
C GLU A 80 -0.18 -18.76 23.55
N LEU A 81 -1.15 -18.30 22.77
CA LEU A 81 -1.01 -17.12 21.92
C LEU A 81 -0.83 -15.84 22.74
N LEU A 82 -1.62 -15.66 23.80
CA LEU A 82 -1.49 -14.52 24.71
C LEU A 82 -0.14 -14.52 25.44
N ALA A 83 0.32 -15.70 25.89
CA ALA A 83 1.64 -15.84 26.49
C ALA A 83 2.77 -15.50 25.51
N LEU A 84 2.66 -15.97 24.26
CA LEU A 84 3.62 -15.66 23.20
C LEU A 84 3.68 -14.16 22.90
N GLU A 85 2.53 -13.49 22.81
CA GLU A 85 2.43 -12.04 22.63
C GLU A 85 3.14 -11.31 23.77
N GLN A 86 2.79 -11.62 25.03
CA GLN A 86 3.39 -10.96 26.19
C GLN A 86 4.92 -11.17 26.23
N GLN A 87 5.39 -12.37 25.89
CA GLN A 87 6.82 -12.68 25.82
C GLN A 87 7.52 -11.87 24.72
N ALA A 88 6.90 -11.76 23.53
CA ALA A 88 7.46 -11.01 22.42
C ALA A 88 7.58 -9.51 22.75
N LEU A 89 6.52 -8.92 23.31
CA LEU A 89 6.50 -7.51 23.75
C LEU A 89 7.56 -7.25 24.81
N THR A 90 7.62 -8.08 25.86
CA THR A 90 8.61 -7.92 26.95
C THR A 90 10.04 -8.00 26.42
N ARG A 91 10.31 -8.93 25.49
CA ARG A 91 11.63 -9.06 24.86
C ARG A 91 11.99 -7.79 24.09
N GLU A 92 11.07 -7.26 23.28
CA GLU A 92 11.32 -6.03 22.52
C GLU A 92 11.56 -4.83 23.44
N ASP A 93 10.78 -4.69 24.50
CA ASP A 93 10.96 -3.64 25.50
C ASP A 93 12.34 -3.72 26.17
N MET A 94 12.75 -4.92 26.61
CA MET A 94 14.08 -5.15 27.18
C MET A 94 15.19 -4.77 26.20
N GLN A 95 15.07 -5.14 24.92
CA GLN A 95 16.03 -4.75 23.88
C GLN A 95 16.11 -3.22 23.72
N ARG A 96 14.95 -2.53 23.70
CA ARG A 96 14.88 -1.07 23.53
C ARG A 96 15.55 -0.31 24.68
N VAL A 97 15.49 -0.85 25.89
CA VAL A 97 16.16 -0.26 27.07
C VAL A 97 17.59 -0.81 27.31
N GLY A 98 18.11 -1.65 26.40
CA GLY A 98 19.46 -2.20 26.48
C GLY A 98 19.66 -3.25 27.58
N LEU A 99 18.58 -3.86 28.06
CA LEU A 99 18.63 -4.98 29.00
C LEU A 99 18.84 -6.29 28.24
N PRO A 100 19.51 -7.29 28.86
CA PRO A 100 19.67 -8.60 28.25
C PRO A 100 18.32 -9.30 28.05
N VAL A 101 18.23 -10.08 26.98
CA VAL A 101 17.04 -10.80 26.51
C VAL A 101 17.31 -12.27 26.28
#